data_AF-A0A562IHN1-F1
#
_entry.id   AF-A0A562IHN1-F1
#
_cell.length_a   1.000
_cell.length_b   1.000
_cell.length_c   1.000
_cell.angle_alpha   90.00
_cell.angle_beta   90.00
_cell.angle_gamma   90.00
#
_symmetry.space_group_name_H-M   'P 1'
#
loop_
_entity.id
_entity.type
_entity.pdbx_description
1 polymer ?
#
loop_
_entity_poly.entity_id
_entity_poly.type
_entity_poly.pdbx_seq_one_letter_code
_entity_poly.pdbx_strand_id
1 'polypeptide(L)'
;MRSAAGRVDALSYWVASDHFEELGRPPRLLHGGFGLITVGGIAKPRYHALRMFGQLGETELPVRAYGDGADGLVQTWASRRADGSLAVLVWNSTLDQSKRDGDAALARRIQLAVEGAAGRTVTLTRLDREHGDVTTLADRLGVTGWPTDQQWDALRVADTLAVEKVAAAAEGGAAVLELHLPQPGAVLVEVAGS
;
A
#
# COMPACT_ATOMS: atom_id res chain seq x y z
N MET A 1 4.49 -4.28 11.07
CA MET A 1 3.26 -5.08 11.23
C MET A 1 3.52 -6.56 11.00
N ARG A 2 3.97 -6.99 9.80
CA ARG A 2 4.25 -8.42 9.53
C ARG A 2 5.18 -9.09 10.56
N SER A 3 6.29 -8.47 10.92
CA SER A 3 7.26 -9.03 11.90
C SER A 3 6.70 -9.20 13.32
N ALA A 4 5.64 -8.47 13.68
CA ALA A 4 4.99 -8.55 14.98
C ALA A 4 3.78 -9.50 14.98
N ALA A 5 3.28 -9.90 13.81
CA ALA A 5 2.11 -10.75 13.67
C ALA A 5 2.31 -12.09 14.38
N GLY A 6 1.32 -12.49 15.19
CA GLY A 6 1.39 -13.71 16.00
C GLY A 6 2.38 -13.66 17.18
N ARG A 7 3.01 -12.49 17.45
CA ARG A 7 3.96 -12.31 18.56
C ARG A 7 3.49 -11.34 19.64
N VAL A 8 2.51 -10.51 19.32
CA VAL A 8 1.90 -9.53 20.23
C VAL A 8 0.39 -9.53 20.01
N ASP A 9 -0.37 -9.24 21.06
CA ASP A 9 -1.84 -9.20 20.99
C ASP A 9 -2.35 -7.99 20.20
N ALA A 10 -1.64 -6.86 20.30
CA ALA A 10 -1.99 -5.63 19.60
C ALA A 10 -0.76 -4.77 19.30
N LEU A 11 -0.82 -4.04 18.20
CA LEU A 11 0.14 -2.99 17.83
C LEU A 11 -0.65 -1.76 17.40
N SER A 12 -0.60 -0.71 18.22
CA SER A 12 -1.29 0.56 17.91
C SER A 12 -0.36 1.51 17.17
N TYR A 13 -0.82 2.03 16.02
CA TYR A 13 -0.11 3.08 15.32
C TYR A 13 -0.34 4.43 16.00
N TRP A 14 0.73 5.11 16.37
CA TRP A 14 0.68 6.47 16.91
C TRP A 14 0.92 7.49 15.77
N VAL A 15 -0.07 8.25 15.31
CA VAL A 15 -1.47 8.43 15.77
C VAL A 15 -2.46 8.32 14.62
N ALA A 16 -3.76 8.31 14.94
CA ALA A 16 -4.82 8.34 13.94
C ALA A 16 -4.79 9.61 13.06
N SER A 17 -4.49 10.79 13.63
CA SER A 17 -4.58 12.06 12.90
C SER A 17 -3.54 13.09 13.35
N ASP A 18 -3.17 14.01 12.44
CA ASP A 18 -2.38 15.19 12.73
C ASP A 18 -3.12 16.27 13.54
N HIS A 19 -4.38 16.04 13.93
CA HIS A 19 -5.00 16.79 15.03
C HIS A 19 -4.26 16.48 16.34
N PHE A 20 -3.12 17.13 16.53
CA PHE A 20 -2.11 16.82 17.53
C PHE A 20 -1.33 18.10 17.88
N GLU A 21 -1.14 18.38 19.17
CA GLU A 21 -0.58 19.67 19.63
C GLU A 21 0.56 19.58 20.66
N GLU A 22 1.23 18.41 20.83
CA GLU A 22 2.39 18.31 21.75
C GLU A 22 3.52 19.31 21.42
N LEU A 23 3.67 19.67 20.14
CA LEU A 23 4.61 20.68 19.66
C LEU A 23 3.91 21.98 19.21
N GLY A 24 2.68 22.21 19.70
CA GLY A 24 1.81 23.30 19.27
C GLY A 24 1.03 22.99 18.00
N ARG A 25 0.29 24.00 17.53
CA ARG A 25 -0.58 23.87 16.35
C ARG A 25 0.24 23.58 15.08
N PRO A 26 -0.24 22.70 14.19
CA PRO A 26 0.37 22.47 12.89
C PRO A 26 0.57 23.78 12.09
N PRO A 27 1.79 24.08 11.60
CA PRO A 27 2.05 25.35 10.92
C PRO A 27 1.63 25.37 9.44
N ARG A 28 1.38 24.19 8.85
CA ARG A 28 1.00 23.96 7.44
C ARG A 28 0.41 22.56 7.29
N LEU A 29 -0.19 22.24 6.14
CA LEU A 29 -0.81 20.93 5.91
C LEU A 29 0.18 19.78 6.11
N LEU A 30 1.30 19.80 5.36
CA LEU A 30 2.35 18.79 5.45
C LEU A 30 3.52 19.32 6.29
N HIS A 31 3.55 18.92 7.56
CA HIS A 31 4.50 19.41 8.56
C HIS A 31 5.30 18.26 9.22
N GLY A 32 5.24 17.04 8.67
CA GLY A 32 5.91 15.87 9.23
C GLY A 32 5.19 15.23 10.42
N GLY A 33 3.91 15.57 10.64
CA GLY A 33 3.10 15.02 11.73
C GLY A 33 2.97 13.50 11.70
N PHE A 34 2.78 12.92 12.88
CA PHE A 34 2.71 11.47 13.09
C PHE A 34 1.47 10.82 12.48
N GLY A 35 0.39 11.57 12.27
CA GLY A 35 -0.93 11.05 11.94
C GLY A 35 -0.99 10.22 10.67
N LEU A 36 -1.90 9.25 10.65
CA LEU A 36 -2.32 8.54 9.44
C LEU A 36 -3.10 9.46 8.49
N ILE A 37 -3.84 10.41 9.05
CA ILE A 37 -4.68 11.38 8.34
C ILE A 37 -4.15 12.78 8.67
N THR A 38 -4.07 13.65 7.65
CA THR A 38 -3.70 15.06 7.83
C THR A 38 -4.74 15.85 8.65
N VAL A 39 -4.42 17.06 9.09
CA VAL A 39 -5.39 17.99 9.73
C VAL A 39 -6.58 18.28 8.80
N GLY A 40 -6.37 18.21 7.48
CA GLY A 40 -7.39 18.43 6.47
C GLY A 40 -8.30 17.25 6.20
N GLY A 41 -8.14 16.13 6.92
CA GLY A 41 -8.90 14.91 6.69
C GLY A 41 -8.42 14.07 5.51
N ILE A 42 -7.31 14.44 4.86
CA ILE A 42 -6.74 13.67 3.73
C ILE A 42 -5.87 12.53 4.26
N ALA A 43 -6.07 11.32 3.76
CA ALA A 43 -5.27 10.17 4.10
C ALA A 43 -3.82 10.29 3.59
N LYS A 44 -2.87 9.84 4.40
CA LYS A 44 -1.45 9.72 4.00
C LYS A 44 -1.16 8.31 3.48
N PRO A 45 -0.05 8.08 2.74
CA PRO A 45 0.34 6.75 2.27
C PRO A 45 0.24 5.64 3.32
N ARG A 46 0.67 5.96 4.55
CA ARG A 46 0.61 5.04 5.69
C ARG A 46 -0.81 4.61 6.07
N TYR A 47 -1.82 5.48 5.97
CA TYR A 47 -3.22 5.10 6.17
C TYR A 47 -3.65 4.08 5.13
N HIS A 48 -3.34 4.34 3.85
CA HIS A 48 -3.66 3.43 2.76
C HIS A 48 -2.96 2.07 2.91
N ALA A 49 -1.70 2.05 3.35
CA ALA A 49 -1.00 0.81 3.67
C ALA A 49 -1.72 0.01 4.76
N LEU A 50 -2.15 0.67 5.85
CA LEU A 50 -2.95 0.03 6.90
C LEU A 50 -4.31 -0.46 6.39
N ARG A 51 -4.97 0.32 5.55
CA ARG A 51 -6.23 -0.08 4.90
C ARG A 51 -6.04 -1.32 4.04
N MET A 52 -4.95 -1.41 3.26
CA MET A 52 -4.59 -2.59 2.46
C MET A 52 -4.34 -3.81 3.35
N PHE A 53 -3.59 -3.66 4.46
CA PHE A 53 -3.45 -4.75 5.44
C PHE A 53 -4.80 -5.19 6.00
N GLY A 54 -5.70 -4.25 6.28
CA GLY A 54 -7.06 -4.53 6.73
C GLY A 54 -7.97 -5.21 5.69
N GLN A 55 -7.53 -5.32 4.43
CA GLN A 55 -8.24 -6.12 3.42
C GLN A 55 -7.84 -7.61 3.45
N LEU A 56 -6.77 -7.99 4.16
CA LEU A 56 -6.39 -9.40 4.28
C LEU A 56 -7.50 -10.18 5.03
N GLY A 57 -7.68 -11.45 4.65
CA GLY A 57 -8.59 -12.38 5.31
C GLY A 57 -7.99 -13.02 6.57
N GLU A 58 -8.85 -13.74 7.30
CA GLU A 58 -8.48 -14.36 8.59
C GLU A 58 -7.57 -15.58 8.43
N THR A 59 -7.63 -16.27 7.29
CA THR A 59 -6.81 -17.46 7.04
C THR A 59 -5.55 -17.07 6.30
N GLU A 60 -4.42 -16.99 7.01
CA GLU A 60 -3.11 -16.79 6.38
C GLU A 60 -2.76 -17.96 5.44
N LEU A 61 -2.19 -17.62 4.29
CA LEU A 61 -1.73 -18.59 3.29
C LEU A 61 -0.20 -18.61 3.22
N PRO A 62 0.41 -19.79 3.00
CA PRO A 62 1.84 -19.87 2.79
C PRO A 62 2.22 -19.19 1.47
N VAL A 63 3.34 -18.46 1.48
CA VAL A 63 3.94 -17.86 0.28
C VAL A 63 5.36 -18.37 0.15
N ARG A 64 5.77 -18.72 -1.08
CA ARG A 64 7.15 -19.00 -1.43
C ARG A 64 7.66 -17.90 -2.35
N ALA A 65 8.78 -17.29 -2.01
CA ALA A 65 9.39 -16.22 -2.78
C ALA A 65 10.86 -16.56 -3.07
N TYR A 66 11.32 -16.23 -4.27
CA TYR A 66 12.70 -16.43 -4.72
C TYR A 66 13.12 -15.24 -5.60
N GLY A 67 14.42 -15.03 -5.76
CA GLY A 67 14.98 -13.95 -6.58
C GLY A 67 15.70 -12.86 -5.79
N ASP A 68 16.19 -11.85 -6.49
CA ASP A 68 17.05 -10.78 -5.96
C ASP A 68 16.23 -9.70 -5.22
N GLY A 69 15.71 -10.06 -4.06
CA GLY A 69 14.95 -9.15 -3.18
C GLY A 69 13.87 -9.82 -2.37
N ALA A 70 13.55 -11.09 -2.68
CA ALA A 70 12.62 -11.91 -1.92
C ALA A 70 13.02 -11.95 -0.43
N ASP A 71 12.02 -11.84 0.44
CA ASP A 71 12.13 -11.88 1.90
C ASP A 71 13.07 -10.84 2.53
N GLY A 72 13.53 -9.86 1.74
CA GLY A 72 14.29 -8.71 2.19
C GLY A 72 13.60 -7.43 1.75
N LEU A 73 13.97 -6.96 0.56
CA LEU A 73 13.47 -5.74 -0.07
C LEU A 73 11.97 -5.86 -0.44
N VAL A 74 11.60 -7.01 -0.98
CA VAL A 74 10.21 -7.36 -1.34
C VAL A 74 9.68 -8.33 -0.31
N GLN A 75 8.52 -8.00 0.23
CA GLN A 75 7.82 -8.79 1.23
C GLN A 75 6.39 -9.03 0.77
N THR A 76 5.79 -10.10 1.29
CA THR A 76 4.45 -10.52 0.91
C THR A 76 3.63 -10.96 2.11
N TRP A 77 2.30 -10.87 1.99
CA TRP A 77 1.36 -11.48 2.92
C TRP A 77 0.10 -11.89 2.16
N ALA A 78 -0.15 -13.20 2.12
CA ALA A 78 -1.31 -13.78 1.46
C ALA A 78 -2.32 -14.32 2.49
N SER A 79 -3.59 -14.24 2.13
CA SER A 79 -4.69 -14.73 2.97
C SER A 79 -5.90 -15.13 2.14
N ARG A 80 -6.78 -15.92 2.75
CA ARG A 80 -8.10 -16.28 2.23
C ARG A 80 -9.18 -15.69 3.12
N ARG A 81 -10.22 -15.13 2.49
CA ARG A 81 -11.43 -14.61 3.15
C ARG A 81 -12.49 -15.70 3.28
N ALA A 82 -13.49 -15.46 4.12
CA ALA A 82 -14.56 -16.41 4.40
C ALA A 82 -15.39 -16.79 3.15
N ASP A 83 -15.51 -15.88 2.18
CA ASP A 83 -16.17 -16.10 0.89
C ASP A 83 -15.31 -16.86 -0.15
N GLY A 84 -14.11 -17.30 0.24
CA GLY A 84 -13.16 -17.99 -0.62
C GLY A 84 -12.32 -17.08 -1.52
N SER A 85 -12.53 -15.76 -1.48
CA SER A 85 -11.67 -14.81 -2.18
C SER A 85 -10.26 -14.83 -1.56
N LEU A 86 -9.27 -14.49 -2.38
CA LEU A 86 -7.87 -14.41 -1.96
C LEU A 86 -7.42 -12.95 -1.95
N ALA A 87 -6.57 -12.61 -0.99
CA ALA A 87 -5.91 -11.30 -0.92
C ALA A 87 -4.41 -11.51 -0.72
N VAL A 88 -3.61 -10.95 -1.62
CA VAL A 88 -2.15 -11.02 -1.60
C VAL A 88 -1.61 -9.59 -1.62
N LEU A 89 -1.05 -9.15 -0.50
CA LEU A 89 -0.36 -7.87 -0.40
C LEU A 89 1.12 -8.09 -0.65
N VAL A 90 1.68 -7.35 -1.60
CA VAL A 90 3.10 -7.37 -1.97
C VAL A 90 3.64 -5.96 -1.83
N TRP A 91 4.76 -5.76 -1.11
CA TRP A 91 5.37 -4.44 -0.96
C TRP A 91 6.88 -4.49 -1.13
N ASN A 92 7.43 -3.40 -1.67
CA ASN A 92 8.84 -3.16 -1.90
C ASN A 92 9.27 -1.92 -1.10
N SER A 93 10.09 -2.13 -0.08
CA SER A 93 10.60 -1.06 0.76
C SER A 93 11.96 -1.43 1.34
N THR A 94 12.82 -0.43 1.51
CA THR A 94 14.11 -0.59 2.17
C THR A 94 14.09 0.00 3.59
N LEU A 95 14.95 -0.50 4.46
CA LEU A 95 15.23 0.09 5.78
C LEU A 95 16.15 1.31 5.68
N ASP A 96 16.84 1.48 4.54
CA ASP A 96 17.70 2.62 4.26
C ASP A 96 16.88 3.91 4.12
N GLN A 97 16.89 4.72 5.18
CA GLN A 97 16.14 5.97 5.26
C GLN A 97 16.63 7.02 4.25
N SER A 98 17.87 6.90 3.73
CA SER A 98 18.35 7.79 2.68
C SER A 98 17.58 7.61 1.36
N LYS A 99 16.91 6.45 1.20
CA LYS A 99 16.09 6.08 0.04
C LYS A 99 14.60 6.12 0.32
N ARG A 100 14.18 6.82 1.38
CA ARG A 100 12.75 6.98 1.73
C ARG A 100 11.93 7.58 0.59
N ASP A 101 12.55 8.43 -0.22
CA ASP A 101 11.91 9.12 -1.34
C ASP A 101 11.90 8.27 -2.63
N GLY A 102 12.52 7.10 -2.59
CA GLY A 102 12.56 6.10 -3.65
C GLY A 102 13.88 6.07 -4.41
N ASP A 103 14.23 4.88 -4.88
CA ASP A 103 15.41 4.60 -5.72
C ASP A 103 15.00 3.63 -6.84
N ALA A 104 15.16 4.07 -8.08
CA ALA A 104 14.79 3.29 -9.26
C ALA A 104 15.60 1.98 -9.36
N ALA A 105 16.82 1.91 -8.81
CA ALA A 105 17.61 0.68 -8.77
C ALA A 105 17.01 -0.38 -7.82
N LEU A 106 16.14 0.04 -6.90
CA LEU A 106 15.41 -0.83 -6.00
C LEU A 106 14.03 -1.24 -6.53
N ALA A 107 13.60 -0.76 -7.69
CA ALA A 107 12.39 -1.27 -8.32
C ALA A 107 12.52 -2.77 -8.65
N ARG A 108 11.42 -3.51 -8.58
CA ARG A 108 11.39 -4.96 -8.86
C ARG A 108 10.27 -5.32 -9.81
N ARG A 109 10.54 -6.28 -10.69
CA ARG A 109 9.51 -7.01 -11.43
C ARG A 109 9.23 -8.30 -10.68
N ILE A 110 7.95 -8.57 -10.44
CA ILE A 110 7.50 -9.69 -9.63
C ILE A 110 6.52 -10.47 -10.46
N GLN A 111 6.83 -11.73 -10.71
CA GLN A 111 5.85 -12.69 -11.21
C GLN A 111 5.12 -13.28 -10.01
N LEU A 112 3.83 -12.98 -9.88
CA LEU A 112 2.95 -13.54 -8.87
C LEU A 112 2.12 -14.67 -9.50
N ALA A 113 2.32 -15.90 -9.04
CA ALA A 113 1.47 -17.04 -9.39
C ALA A 113 0.55 -17.40 -8.22
N VAL A 114 -0.75 -17.45 -8.48
CA VAL A 114 -1.77 -17.87 -7.50
C VAL A 114 -2.34 -19.21 -7.95
N GLU A 115 -1.94 -20.29 -7.29
CA GLU A 115 -2.38 -21.66 -7.62
C GLU A 115 -3.89 -21.84 -7.45
N GLY A 116 -4.49 -22.63 -8.35
CA GLY A 116 -5.94 -22.90 -8.34
C GLY A 116 -6.80 -21.66 -8.63
N ALA A 117 -6.22 -20.63 -9.24
CA ALA A 117 -6.90 -19.38 -9.54
C ALA A 117 -7.07 -19.07 -11.03
N ALA A 118 -6.67 -19.98 -11.93
CA ALA A 118 -6.85 -19.79 -13.36
C ALA A 118 -8.30 -19.40 -13.72
N GLY A 119 -8.45 -18.35 -14.54
CA GLY A 119 -9.74 -17.86 -15.01
C GLY A 119 -10.57 -17.06 -14.00
N ARG A 120 -10.15 -16.94 -12.74
CA ARG A 120 -10.84 -16.10 -11.75
C ARG A 120 -10.59 -14.62 -12.03
N THR A 121 -11.55 -13.78 -11.65
CA THR A 121 -11.38 -12.32 -11.77
C THR A 121 -10.31 -11.85 -10.79
N VAL A 122 -9.36 -11.06 -11.28
CA VAL A 122 -8.30 -10.45 -10.48
C VAL A 122 -8.41 -8.92 -10.52
N THR A 123 -8.29 -8.29 -9.36
CA THR A 123 -8.18 -6.84 -9.22
C THR A 123 -6.90 -6.44 -8.50
N LEU A 124 -6.37 -5.28 -8.85
CA LEU A 124 -5.20 -4.66 -8.22
C LEU A 124 -5.59 -3.33 -7.59
N THR A 125 -5.01 -3.05 -6.42
CA THR A 125 -4.98 -1.71 -5.84
C THR A 125 -3.52 -1.35 -5.57
N ARG A 126 -3.07 -0.18 -6.04
CA ARG A 126 -1.68 0.26 -5.94
C ARG A 126 -1.50 1.35 -4.89
N LEU A 127 -0.33 1.37 -4.26
CA LEU A 127 0.12 2.43 -3.37
C LEU A 127 1.59 2.70 -3.68
N ASP A 128 1.89 3.86 -4.24
CA ASP A 128 3.24 4.32 -4.60
C ASP A 128 3.21 5.85 -4.77
N ARG A 129 4.26 6.45 -5.35
CA ARG A 129 4.32 7.90 -5.54
C ARG A 129 3.23 8.46 -6.46
N GLU A 130 2.68 7.63 -7.34
CA GLU A 130 1.62 8.01 -8.27
C GLU A 130 0.22 7.65 -7.74
N HIS A 131 0.12 6.77 -6.74
CA HIS A 131 -1.15 6.27 -6.19
C HIS A 131 -1.21 6.43 -4.67
N GLY A 132 -2.10 7.28 -4.17
CA GLY A 132 -2.33 7.45 -2.72
C GLY A 132 -1.22 8.16 -1.95
N ASP A 133 -0.29 8.83 -2.65
CA ASP A 133 0.72 9.67 -2.01
C ASP A 133 0.37 11.15 -2.05
N VAL A 134 -0.27 11.58 -0.95
CA VAL A 134 -0.58 12.99 -0.70
C VAL A 134 0.65 13.90 -0.71
N THR A 135 1.84 13.39 -0.38
CA THR A 135 3.06 14.23 -0.37
C THR A 135 3.49 14.57 -1.79
N THR A 136 3.59 13.56 -2.66
CA THR A 136 3.88 13.78 -4.09
C THR A 136 2.81 14.63 -4.77
N LEU A 137 1.52 14.42 -4.45
CA LEU A 137 0.45 15.23 -5.00
C LEU A 137 0.53 16.69 -4.53
N ALA A 138 0.72 16.93 -3.23
CA ALA A 138 0.86 18.27 -2.67
C ALA A 138 2.03 19.03 -3.30
N ASP A 139 3.17 18.36 -3.50
CA ASP A 139 4.34 18.94 -4.17
C ASP A 139 4.02 19.35 -5.62
N ARG A 140 3.35 18.47 -6.39
CA ARG A 140 2.90 18.79 -7.76
C ARG A 140 1.91 19.95 -7.82
N LEU A 141 1.06 20.09 -6.81
CA LEU A 141 0.11 21.19 -6.68
C LEU A 141 0.74 22.47 -6.12
N GLY A 142 2.01 22.43 -5.70
CA GLY A 142 2.71 23.58 -5.10
C GLY A 142 2.22 23.95 -3.69
N VAL A 143 1.74 22.97 -2.92
CA VAL A 143 1.25 23.20 -1.54
C VAL A 143 2.43 23.32 -0.58
N THR A 144 2.80 24.55 -0.20
CA THR A 144 3.90 24.82 0.75
C THR A 144 3.41 25.21 2.15
N GLY A 145 2.15 25.64 2.26
CA GLY A 145 1.50 26.09 3.50
C GLY A 145 0.16 25.40 3.74
N TRP A 146 -0.88 26.19 3.97
CA TRP A 146 -2.26 25.72 3.91
C TRP A 146 -2.77 25.76 2.46
N PRO A 147 -3.46 24.71 1.97
CA PRO A 147 -3.95 24.69 0.60
C PRO A 147 -4.99 25.76 0.32
N THR A 148 -5.03 26.23 -0.92
CA THR A 148 -6.17 26.99 -1.47
C THR A 148 -7.38 26.08 -1.69
N ASP A 149 -8.55 26.66 -1.94
CA ASP A 149 -9.77 25.88 -2.22
C ASP A 149 -9.59 24.92 -3.41
N GLN A 150 -8.97 25.40 -4.50
CA GLN A 150 -8.68 24.55 -5.66
C GLN A 150 -7.72 23.40 -5.32
N GLN A 151 -6.70 23.66 -4.49
CA GLN A 151 -5.78 22.61 -4.04
C GLN A 151 -6.50 21.61 -3.12
N TRP A 152 -7.41 22.06 -2.26
CA TRP A 152 -8.24 21.17 -1.43
C TRP A 152 -9.10 20.24 -2.26
N ASP A 153 -9.76 20.77 -3.29
CA ASP A 153 -10.60 19.96 -4.16
C ASP A 153 -9.76 18.89 -4.88
N ALA A 154 -8.59 19.27 -5.41
CA ALA A 154 -7.68 18.33 -6.05
C ALA A 154 -7.16 17.25 -5.08
N LEU A 155 -6.81 17.62 -3.85
CA LEU A 155 -6.35 16.68 -2.82
C LEU A 155 -7.46 15.68 -2.44
N ARG A 156 -8.70 16.14 -2.27
CA ARG A 156 -9.84 15.28 -1.92
C ARG A 156 -10.21 14.30 -3.02
N VAL A 157 -10.15 14.72 -4.28
CA VAL A 157 -10.41 13.83 -5.43
C VAL A 157 -9.43 12.67 -5.47
N ALA A 158 -8.18 12.91 -5.10
CA ALA A 158 -7.12 11.90 -5.11
C ALA A 158 -7.01 11.09 -3.81
N ASP A 159 -7.86 11.33 -2.80
CA ASP A 159 -7.81 10.70 -1.47
C ASP A 159 -8.38 9.27 -1.44
N THR A 160 -8.25 8.55 -2.55
CA THR A 160 -8.72 7.17 -2.69
C THR A 160 -7.75 6.38 -3.55
N LEU A 161 -7.77 5.06 -3.39
CA LEU A 161 -7.00 4.15 -4.23
C LEU A 161 -7.95 3.51 -5.23
N ALA A 162 -7.64 3.64 -6.52
CA ALA A 162 -8.39 2.99 -7.58
C ALA A 162 -8.21 1.47 -7.52
N VAL A 163 -9.31 0.75 -7.74
CA VAL A 163 -9.32 -0.71 -7.91
C VAL A 163 -9.40 -1.00 -9.40
N GLU A 164 -8.41 -1.69 -9.92
CA GLU A 164 -8.27 -1.97 -11.35
C GLU A 164 -8.48 -3.45 -11.61
N LYS A 165 -9.41 -3.81 -12.50
CA LYS A 165 -9.51 -5.18 -13.00
C LYS A 165 -8.37 -5.42 -13.99
N VAL A 166 -7.64 -6.51 -13.80
CA VAL A 166 -6.49 -6.86 -14.65
C VAL A 166 -6.66 -8.24 -15.28
N ALA A 167 -5.99 -8.44 -16.41
CA ALA A 167 -5.85 -9.77 -16.98
C ALA A 167 -4.73 -10.52 -16.25
N ALA A 168 -4.97 -11.80 -15.97
CA ALA A 168 -3.97 -12.74 -15.48
C ALA A 168 -3.83 -13.87 -16.50
N ALA A 169 -2.60 -14.30 -16.78
CA ALA A 169 -2.37 -15.48 -17.59
C ALA A 169 -2.80 -16.74 -16.83
N ALA A 170 -3.26 -17.76 -17.54
CA ALA A 170 -3.60 -19.05 -16.96
C ALA A 170 -2.49 -20.07 -17.29
N GLU A 171 -1.72 -20.47 -16.28
CA GLU A 171 -0.59 -21.39 -16.45
C GLU A 171 -0.68 -22.50 -15.41
N GLY A 172 -0.80 -23.77 -15.84
CA GLY A 172 -0.83 -24.91 -14.92
C GLY A 172 -1.95 -24.85 -13.86
N GLY A 173 -3.07 -24.18 -14.15
CA GLY A 173 -4.16 -23.96 -13.18
C GLY A 173 -3.96 -22.76 -12.25
N ALA A 174 -2.85 -22.04 -12.34
CA ALA A 174 -2.60 -20.80 -11.63
C ALA A 174 -3.05 -19.57 -12.43
N ALA A 175 -3.40 -18.49 -11.72
CA ALA A 175 -3.43 -17.14 -12.29
C ALA A 175 -2.05 -16.50 -12.11
N VAL A 176 -1.43 -16.06 -13.21
CA VAL A 176 -0.08 -15.47 -13.22
C VAL A 176 -0.16 -13.99 -13.60
N LEU A 177 0.45 -13.14 -12.77
CA LEU A 177 0.52 -11.69 -12.95
C LEU A 177 1.96 -11.21 -12.96
N GLU A 178 2.29 -10.35 -13.93
CA GLU A 178 3.53 -9.58 -13.94
C GLU A 178 3.28 -8.22 -13.27
N LEU A 179 3.97 -7.99 -12.15
CA LEU A 179 3.84 -6.78 -11.35
C LEU A 179 5.14 -5.99 -11.43
N HIS A 180 5.04 -4.74 -11.88
CA HIS A 180 6.12 -3.77 -11.69
C HIS A 180 5.89 -3.04 -10.36
N LEU A 181 6.85 -3.16 -9.44
CA LEU A 181 6.74 -2.61 -8.08
C LEU A 181 7.88 -1.63 -7.82
N PRO A 182 7.61 -0.30 -7.80
CA PRO A 182 8.61 0.70 -7.46
C PRO A 182 9.03 0.59 -5.99
N GLN A 183 10.12 1.26 -5.62
CA GLN A 183 10.51 1.46 -4.23
C GLN A 183 10.38 2.95 -3.87
N PRO A 184 9.69 3.31 -2.77
CA PRO A 184 8.73 2.45 -2.05
C PRO A 184 7.49 2.17 -2.91
N GLY A 185 6.85 1.03 -2.70
CA GLY A 185 5.60 0.69 -3.39
C GLY A 185 4.93 -0.54 -2.80
N ALA A 186 3.60 -0.60 -2.91
CA ALA A 186 2.79 -1.75 -2.52
C ALA A 186 1.67 -1.99 -3.53
N VAL A 187 1.29 -3.26 -3.66
CA VAL A 187 0.14 -3.69 -4.46
C VAL A 187 -0.66 -4.73 -3.69
N LEU A 188 -1.96 -4.50 -3.57
CA LEU A 188 -2.91 -5.49 -3.10
C LEU A 188 -3.53 -6.17 -4.32
N VAL A 189 -3.31 -7.48 -4.43
CA VAL A 189 -3.92 -8.33 -5.45
C VAL A 189 -5.08 -9.08 -4.81
N GLU A 190 -6.26 -8.95 -5.39
CA GLU A 190 -7.45 -9.65 -4.94
C GLU A 190 -7.97 -10.57 -6.04
N VAL A 191 -8.21 -11.82 -5.68
CA VAL A 191 -8.77 -12.83 -6.59
C VAL A 191 -10.16 -13.19 -6.07
N ALA A 192 -11.18 -12.98 -6.90
CA ALA A 192 -12.57 -13.29 -6.57
C ALA A 192 -12.74 -14.76 -6.17
N GLY A 193 -13.70 -15.09 -5.30
CA GLY A 193 -14.00 -16.48 -4.91
C GLY A 193 -14.21 -17.44 -6.10
N SER A 194 -14.03 -18.74 -5.85
CA SER A 194 -14.31 -19.81 -6.83
C SER A 194 -15.80 -20.01 -7.06
#